data_AF-A0A2N0Z0Y6-F1
#
_entry.id   AF-A0A2N0Z0Y6-F1
#
_cell.length_a   1.000
_cell.length_b   1.000
_cell.length_c   1.000
_cell.angle_alpha   90.00
_cell.angle_beta   90.00
_cell.angle_gamma   90.00
#
_symmetry.space_group_name_H-M   'P 1'
#
loop_
_entity.id
_entity.type
_entity.pdbx_description
1 polymer ?
#
loop_
_entity_poly.entity_id
_entity_poly.type
_entity_poly.pdbx_seq_one_letter_code
_entity_poly.pdbx_strand_id
1 'polypeptide(L)'
;MQAKRLSCEKNCKNGESFPQRKGCLNYLFHESLNNDDVFVFYENWVDEEAIKFYNETEHYLTYKQNVEALIESKQVFKLATLA
;
A
#
# COMPACT_ATOMS: atom_id res chain seq x y z
N MET A 1 -19.31 -2.15 8.28
CA MET A 1 -17.90 -2.51 7.97
C MET A 1 -17.67 -2.97 6.51
N GLN A 2 -18.67 -3.47 5.78
CA GLN A 2 -18.50 -3.89 4.37
C GLN A 2 -18.24 -2.76 3.36
N ALA A 3 -18.60 -1.51 3.65
CA ALA A 3 -18.49 -0.40 2.71
C ALA A 3 -17.06 0.16 2.49
N LYS A 4 -16.07 -0.25 3.30
CA LYS A 4 -14.69 0.29 3.25
C LYS A 4 -13.68 -0.57 2.49
N ARG A 5 -13.99 -1.86 2.19
CA ARG A 5 -13.15 -2.72 1.31
C ARG A 5 -12.88 -2.07 -0.06
N LEU A 6 -13.83 -1.27 -0.53
CA LEU A 6 -13.81 -0.69 -1.87
C LEU A 6 -12.76 0.40 -2.15
N SER A 7 -12.18 1.06 -1.14
CA SER A 7 -11.23 2.15 -1.41
C SER A 7 -9.83 1.68 -1.79
N CYS A 8 -9.38 0.52 -1.28
CA CYS A 8 -8.08 -0.06 -1.66
C CYS A 8 -8.21 -1.06 -2.81
N GLU A 9 -9.31 -1.82 -2.88
CA GLU A 9 -9.51 -2.85 -3.90
C GLU A 9 -9.79 -2.31 -5.30
N LYS A 10 -10.51 -1.17 -5.42
CA LYS A 10 -10.93 -0.67 -6.75
C LYS A 10 -9.79 -0.16 -7.64
N ASN A 11 -8.62 0.15 -7.07
CA ASN A 11 -7.48 0.70 -7.82
C ASN A 11 -6.24 -0.23 -7.82
N CYS A 12 -6.35 -1.45 -7.28
CA CYS A 12 -5.23 -2.40 -7.19
C CYS A 12 -5.42 -3.66 -8.04
N LYS A 13 -6.41 -3.69 -8.95
CA LYS A 13 -6.53 -4.79 -9.90
C LYS A 13 -5.61 -4.54 -11.10
N ASN A 14 -4.58 -5.37 -11.18
CA ASN A 14 -3.82 -5.71 -12.38
C ASN A 14 -2.88 -4.64 -12.93
N GLY A 15 -1.72 -4.44 -12.29
CA GLY A 15 -0.47 -4.14 -13.00
C GLY A 15 -0.42 -2.95 -13.97
N GLU A 16 -1.36 -2.01 -13.91
CA GLU A 16 -1.34 -0.83 -14.78
C GLU A 16 -0.44 0.25 -14.16
N SER A 17 0.45 0.77 -14.99
CA SER A 17 1.38 1.85 -14.68
C SER A 17 0.62 3.17 -14.47
N PHE A 18 0.14 3.40 -13.24
CA PHE A 18 -0.29 4.74 -12.85
C PHE A 18 0.94 5.63 -12.67
N PRO A 19 0.93 6.89 -13.15
CA PRO A 19 2.04 7.83 -12.98
C PRO A 19 2.48 7.97 -11.52
N GLN A 20 1.53 7.80 -10.59
CA GLN A 20 1.74 7.86 -9.14
C GLN A 20 2.61 6.72 -8.60
N ARG A 21 2.72 5.58 -9.31
CA ARG A 21 3.47 4.39 -8.88
C ARG A 21 4.70 4.12 -9.76
N LYS A 22 5.25 5.16 -10.40
CA LYS A 22 6.45 5.03 -11.22
C LYS A 22 7.57 4.36 -10.40
N GLY A 23 8.03 3.19 -10.85
CA GLY A 23 9.05 2.41 -10.14
C GLY A 23 8.53 1.38 -9.13
N CYS A 24 7.22 1.26 -8.94
CA CYS A 24 6.62 0.16 -8.18
C CYS A 24 6.57 -1.11 -9.05
N LEU A 25 7.31 -2.15 -8.66
CA LEU A 25 7.36 -3.43 -9.35
C LEU A 25 6.20 -4.34 -8.94
N ASN A 26 5.86 -4.36 -7.64
CA ASN A 26 4.73 -5.11 -7.09
C ASN A 26 4.00 -4.28 -6.04
N TYR A 27 2.67 -4.38 -6.02
CA TYR A 27 1.83 -3.75 -5.00
C TYR A 27 0.70 -4.70 -4.63
N LEU A 28 0.92 -5.53 -3.61
CA LEU A 28 -0.01 -6.57 -3.19
C LEU A 28 -0.65 -6.22 -1.86
N PHE A 29 -1.97 -6.39 -1.77
CA PHE A 29 -2.76 -6.15 -0.57
C PHE A 29 -3.30 -7.47 -0.04
N HIS A 30 -3.05 -7.75 1.23
CA HIS A 30 -3.43 -8.99 1.89
C HIS A 30 -4.22 -8.69 3.17
N GLU A 31 -5.09 -9.62 3.53
CA GLU A 31 -5.74 -9.72 4.83
C GLU A 31 -5.13 -10.93 5.54
N SER A 32 -4.86 -10.81 6.84
CA SER A 32 -4.30 -11.90 7.63
C SER A 32 -5.34 -13.02 7.79
N LEU A 33 -4.90 -14.27 7.65
CA LEU A 33 -5.76 -15.44 7.90
C LEU A 33 -6.03 -15.69 9.39
N ASN A 34 -5.26 -15.06 10.27
CA ASN A 34 -5.31 -15.29 11.71
C ASN A 34 -5.97 -14.14 12.48
N ASN A 35 -6.17 -12.99 11.83
CA ASN A 35 -6.79 -11.80 12.43
C ASN A 35 -7.36 -10.88 11.34
N ASP A 36 -8.68 -10.79 11.24
CA ASP A 36 -9.40 -10.02 10.22
C ASP A 36 -9.18 -8.49 10.31
N ASP A 37 -8.62 -8.00 11.42
CA ASP A 37 -8.25 -6.59 11.60
C ASP A 37 -6.83 -6.27 11.08
N VAL A 38 -6.07 -7.27 10.65
CA VAL A 38 -4.69 -7.11 10.17
C VAL A 38 -4.63 -7.17 8.66
N PHE A 39 -4.14 -6.09 8.06
CA PHE A 39 -3.90 -5.97 6.63
C PHE A 39 -2.43 -5.73 6.34
N VAL A 40 -1.93 -6.29 5.24
CA VAL A 40 -0.51 -6.21 4.85
C VAL A 40 -0.38 -5.76 3.41
N PHE A 41 0.35 -4.67 3.21
CA PHE A 41 0.88 -4.29 1.90
C PHE A 41 2.27 -4.89 1.72
N TYR A 42 2.46 -5.64 0.63
CA TYR A 42 3.77 -6.06 0.17
C TYR A 42 4.10 -5.29 -1.11
N GLU A 43 5.12 -4.44 -1.03
CA GLU A 43 5.48 -3.52 -2.09
C GLU A 43 6.94 -3.72 -2.48
N ASN A 44 7.20 -3.94 -3.77
CA ASN A 44 8.55 -3.97 -4.31
C ASN A 44 8.78 -2.73 -5.14
N TRP A 45 9.90 -2.04 -4.91
CA TRP A 45 10.25 -0.80 -5.58
C TRP A 45 11.61 -0.93 -6.26
N VAL A 46 11.77 -0.26 -7.40
CA VAL A 46 13.02 -0.24 -8.18
C VAL A 46 14.18 0.40 -7.39
N ASP A 47 13.89 1.45 -6.63
CA ASP A 47 14.85 2.20 -5.83
C ASP A 47 14.14 3.01 -4.72
N GLU A 48 14.91 3.75 -3.93
CA GLU A 48 14.39 4.55 -2.83
C GLU A 48 13.75 5.86 -3.32
N GLU A 49 14.20 6.39 -4.45
CA GLU A 49 13.68 7.59 -5.09
C GLU A 49 12.22 7.38 -5.52
N ALA A 50 11.88 6.21 -6.05
CA ALA A 50 10.52 5.82 -6.39
C ALA A 50 9.59 5.80 -5.16
N ILE A 51 10.09 5.34 -4.01
CA ILE A 51 9.35 5.34 -2.74
C ILE A 51 9.11 6.79 -2.27
N LYS A 52 10.14 7.64 -2.32
CA LYS A 52 10.03 9.06 -1.93
C LYS A 52 8.98 9.77 -2.77
N PHE A 53 9.05 9.60 -4.09
CA PHE A 53 8.07 10.15 -5.01
C PHE A 53 6.65 9.66 -4.71
N TYR A 54 6.45 8.36 -4.51
CA TYR A 54 5.12 7.81 -4.20
C TYR A 54 4.52 8.40 -2.92
N ASN A 55 5.33 8.55 -1.87
CA ASN A 55 4.91 9.10 -0.58
C ASN A 55 4.48 10.59 -0.65
N GLU A 56 4.83 11.30 -1.73
CA GLU A 56 4.43 12.69 -1.97
C GLU A 56 3.19 12.81 -2.87
N THR A 57 2.71 11.70 -3.44
CA THR A 57 1.53 11.71 -4.31
C THR A 57 0.25 12.03 -3.53
N GLU A 58 -0.67 12.74 -4.19
CA GLU A 58 -1.99 13.06 -3.63
C GLU A 58 -2.75 11.82 -3.17
N HIS A 59 -2.62 10.70 -3.90
CA HIS A 59 -3.23 9.44 -3.56
C HIS A 59 -2.75 8.91 -2.20
N TYR A 60 -1.43 8.86 -1.98
CA TYR A 60 -0.86 8.38 -0.71
C TYR A 60 -1.22 9.30 0.45
N LEU A 61 -1.14 10.62 0.25
CA LEU A 61 -1.49 11.60 1.28
C LEU A 61 -2.97 11.50 1.68
N THR A 62 -3.86 11.37 0.70
CA THR A 62 -5.31 11.19 0.92
C THR A 62 -5.59 9.87 1.64
N TYR A 63 -4.96 8.77 1.21
CA TYR A 63 -5.04 7.48 1.89
C TYR A 63 -4.63 7.63 3.36
N LYS A 64 -3.44 8.20 3.62
CA LYS A 64 -2.87 8.36 4.96
C LYS A 64 -3.83 9.11 5.90
N GLN A 65 -4.43 10.20 5.43
CA GLN A 65 -5.40 10.98 6.19
C GLN A 65 -6.69 10.19 6.47
N ASN A 66 -7.23 9.49 5.47
CA ASN A 66 -8.50 8.78 5.59
C ASN A 66 -8.45 7.58 6.54
N VAL A 67 -7.28 6.95 6.69
CA VAL A 67 -7.12 5.76 7.53
C VAL A 67 -6.59 6.05 8.92
N GLU A 68 -6.06 7.25 9.19
CA GLU A 68 -5.40 7.60 10.45
C GLU A 68 -6.29 7.30 11.67
N ALA A 69 -7.56 7.70 11.64
CA ALA A 69 -8.50 7.46 12.74
C ALA A 69 -9.05 6.02 12.80
N LEU A 70 -8.68 5.15 11.86
CA LEU A 70 -9.18 3.78 11.73
C LEU A 70 -8.12 2.73 12.11
N ILE A 71 -6.86 3.14 12.21
CA ILE A 71 -5.73 2.25 12.44
C ILE A 71 -5.35 2.29 13.91
N GLU A 72 -5.45 1.14 14.58
CA GLU A 72 -4.94 1.00 15.95
C GLU A 72 -3.41 1.08 16.00
N SER A 73 -2.72 0.42 15.06
CA SER A 73 -1.26 0.47 14.95
C SER A 73 -0.77 0.27 13.52
N LYS A 74 0.36 0.87 13.17
CA LYS A 74 1.02 0.73 11.86
C LYS A 74 2.48 0.36 12.02
N GLN A 75 2.93 -0.66 11.30
CA GLN A 75 4.33 -1.07 11.22
C GLN A 75 4.78 -1.09 9.77
N VAL A 76 6.03 -0.68 9.51
CA VAL A 76 6.63 -0.66 8.17
C VAL A 76 8.03 -1.23 8.28
N PHE A 77 8.32 -2.23 7.45
CA PHE A 77 9.63 -2.88 7.40
C PHE A 77 10.26 -2.66 6.03
N LYS A 78 11.49 -2.13 6.00
CA LYS A 78 12.31 -2.09 4.78
C LYS A 78 13.08 -3.42 4.70
N LEU A 79 12.79 -4.19 3.66
CA LEU A 79 13.29 -5.56 3.51
C LEU A 79 14.12 -5.67 2.22
N ALA A 80 15.05 -6.62 2.22
CA ALA A 80 15.78 -7.05 1.02
C ALA A 80 15.44 -8.50 0.73
N THR A 81 15.40 -8.88 -0.55
CA THR A 81 15.28 -10.28 -0.94
C THR A 81 16.59 -10.98 -0.63
N LEU A 82 16.52 -12.13 0.05
CA LEU A 82 17.69 -12.98 0.26
C LEU A 82 17.97 -13.75 -1.04
N ALA A 83 19.24 -13.82 -1.42
CA ALA A 83 19.72 -14.59 -2.56
C ALA A 83 19.79 -16.10 -2.23
#